data_AF-A0A968LXS1-F1
#
_entry.id   AF-A0A968LXS1-F1
#
_cell.length_a   1.000
_cell.length_b   1.000
_cell.length_c   1.000
_cell.angle_alpha   90.00
_cell.angle_beta   90.00
_cell.angle_gamma   90.00
#
_symmetry.space_group_name_H-M   'P 1'
#
loop_
_entity.id
_entity.type
_entity.pdbx_description
1 polymer ?
#
loop_
_entity_poly.entity_id
_entity_poly.type
_entity_poly.pdbx_seq_one_letter_code
_entity_poly.pdbx_strand_id
1 'polypeptide(L)'
;MVNYAYQPEYTPIAPPAESEKLSTTIKLSEILNAGVRLEASAFSIEAHSAVTALENSGLQLIPLYGEEGLCKGGYYPGRFRRVYVNQDKGIPFLSSSEIISLRPTTSKFLSRIQNAYVEKLIPQKWDILLSRSGTIGNISLATETFLGKALSEHAIRLQAPDPETAGFVTAFLRSRYGRPQLIQGVYGSVVDQIEPEHLGRVVIPDLPPIRRIAIGRLMCKAGELRDEANRLLDEADRLLHERLNLPYLKSIAPSGNASAIAKIKASQLMGRLEGSFHDPVAIAAEKQLSELSVQVTTVGDSRVTKEIRPITKFRKRTYVEKGGIPLLSSKQLFQIDPVDVKGLAKGAHTKDLPEIQLKENMIAVTCSGTIGRVQIIPAYMAKWTANQHATRFLAAEGMNAGYLYAWLASDYGYCLITRNSYGSVILEVDKEMFSSVPIPLPEPKIRDEIGNLVLKANQLRDEAWRNEQDAITRLESWIANKPTTPALDESSPNKISLKDIEYDPNAIPIWDLAARISAKVPDEEWAKVPSDLSQRFDYYQGLRDDS
;
A
#
# COMPACT_ATOMS: atom_id res chain seq x y z
N MET A 1 -31.97 19.39 13.04
CA MET A 1 -31.38 19.03 11.73
C MET A 1 -29.93 19.47 11.75
N VAL A 2 -29.01 18.55 11.99
CA VAL A 2 -27.58 18.86 12.01
C VAL A 2 -27.08 18.62 10.58
N ASN A 3 -26.80 19.72 9.86
CA ASN A 3 -26.16 19.67 8.55
C ASN A 3 -24.72 19.16 8.74
N TYR A 4 -24.48 17.89 8.41
CA TYR A 4 -23.13 17.39 8.20
C TYR A 4 -22.60 17.98 6.89
N ALA A 5 -21.95 19.13 6.99
CA ALA A 5 -21.19 19.70 5.89
C ALA A 5 -20.02 18.76 5.58
N TYR A 6 -20.18 17.95 4.54
CA TYR A 6 -19.17 17.10 3.94
C TYR A 6 -18.12 18.00 3.25
N GLN A 7 -16.94 18.15 3.85
CA GLN A 7 -15.74 18.59 3.13
C GLN A 7 -14.65 17.52 3.29
N PRO A 8 -14.24 16.85 2.21
CA PRO A 8 -13.12 15.93 2.23
C PRO A 8 -11.81 16.71 2.09
N GLU A 9 -10.92 16.64 3.08
CA GLU A 9 -9.52 17.09 2.92
C GLU A 9 -8.76 16.23 1.90
N TYR A 10 -9.29 15.06 1.53
CA TYR A 10 -8.79 14.27 0.41
C TYR A 10 -9.88 13.34 -0.13
N THR A 11 -10.26 13.57 -1.39
CA THR A 11 -10.94 12.59 -2.24
C THR A 11 -9.92 12.19 -3.29
N PRO A 12 -9.72 10.90 -3.62
CA PRO A 12 -8.87 10.54 -4.76
C PRO A 12 -9.29 11.40 -5.95
N ILE A 13 -8.33 12.16 -6.47
CA ILE A 13 -8.56 13.14 -7.53
C ILE A 13 -9.03 12.34 -8.74
N ALA A 14 -10.32 12.39 -9.03
CA ALA A 14 -10.80 11.96 -10.33
C ALA A 14 -10.16 12.91 -11.35
N PRO A 15 -9.64 12.41 -12.49
CA PRO A 15 -9.20 13.29 -13.55
C PRO A 15 -10.32 14.28 -13.90
N PRO A 16 -9.98 15.53 -14.28
CA PRO A 16 -10.96 16.51 -14.68
C PRO A 16 -11.90 15.92 -15.73
N ALA A 17 -13.13 16.42 -15.75
CA ALA A 17 -14.17 15.99 -16.69
C ALA A 17 -13.79 16.41 -18.13
N GLU A 18 -12.81 15.73 -18.72
CA GLU A 18 -12.68 15.68 -20.17
C GLU A 18 -13.85 14.87 -20.70
N SER A 19 -14.53 15.39 -21.73
CA SER A 19 -15.68 14.73 -22.36
C SER A 19 -15.33 13.29 -22.69
N GLU A 20 -16.14 12.35 -22.23
CA GLU A 20 -15.91 10.92 -22.37
C GLU A 20 -15.91 10.55 -23.86
N LYS A 21 -14.71 10.41 -24.45
CA LYS A 21 -14.56 9.88 -25.79
C LYS A 21 -14.89 8.39 -25.75
N LEU A 22 -15.95 7.99 -26.45
CA LEU A 22 -16.38 6.59 -26.54
C LEU A 22 -15.58 5.79 -27.59
N SER A 23 -14.79 6.47 -28.41
CA SER A 23 -13.94 5.86 -29.43
C SER A 23 -12.68 6.70 -29.63
N THR A 24 -11.62 6.06 -30.14
CA THR A 24 -10.38 6.72 -30.55
C THR A 24 -9.95 6.24 -31.93
N THR A 25 -9.15 7.04 -32.64
CA THR A 25 -8.56 6.69 -33.92
C THR A 25 -7.06 6.54 -33.74
N ILE A 26 -6.51 5.42 -34.22
CA ILE A 26 -5.09 5.07 -34.06
C ILE A 26 -4.43 5.11 -35.44
N LYS A 27 -3.25 5.71 -35.54
CA LYS A 27 -2.50 5.72 -36.80
C LYS A 27 -1.90 4.34 -37.08
N LEU A 28 -1.75 3.99 -38.36
CA LEU A 28 -1.08 2.75 -38.77
C LEU A 28 0.35 2.65 -38.20
N SER A 29 1.07 3.78 -38.10
CA SER A 29 2.39 3.83 -37.48
C SER A 29 2.39 3.41 -36.00
N GLU A 30 1.35 3.75 -35.25
CA GLU A 30 1.22 3.33 -33.85
C GLU A 30 0.98 1.83 -33.74
N ILE A 31 0.21 1.25 -34.66
CA ILE A 31 0.02 -0.21 -34.76
C ILE A 31 1.34 -0.91 -35.05
N LEU A 32 2.11 -0.40 -36.03
CA LEU A 32 3.42 -0.95 -36.38
C LEU A 32 4.39 -0.88 -35.20
N ASN A 33 4.46 0.27 -34.51
CA ASN A 33 5.30 0.47 -33.32
C ASN A 33 4.87 -0.41 -32.14
N ALA A 34 3.57 -0.71 -32.04
CA ALA A 34 3.01 -1.58 -31.02
C ALA A 34 3.26 -3.08 -31.26
N GLY A 35 3.95 -3.47 -32.34
CA GLY A 35 4.19 -4.87 -32.71
C GLY A 35 3.05 -5.48 -33.51
N VAL A 36 2.33 -4.66 -34.29
CA VAL A 36 1.20 -5.06 -35.16
C VAL A 36 0.02 -5.63 -34.36
N ARG A 37 -0.17 -5.13 -33.13
CA ARG A 37 -1.33 -5.44 -32.29
C ARG A 37 -2.59 -4.76 -32.83
N LEU A 38 -3.75 -5.41 -32.70
CA LEU A 38 -5.04 -4.93 -33.24
C LEU A 38 -6.16 -4.92 -32.20
N GLU A 39 -5.92 -5.47 -31.02
CA GLU A 39 -6.85 -5.50 -29.89
C GLU A 39 -7.02 -4.11 -29.27
N ALA A 40 -8.26 -3.77 -28.90
CA ALA A 40 -8.60 -2.45 -28.36
C ALA A 40 -7.85 -2.11 -27.05
N SER A 41 -7.54 -3.12 -26.22
CA SER A 41 -6.82 -2.93 -24.96
C SER A 41 -5.40 -2.41 -25.17
N ALA A 42 -4.75 -2.74 -26.29
CA ALA A 42 -3.42 -2.23 -26.63
C ALA A 42 -3.42 -0.74 -26.97
N PHE A 43 -4.59 -0.17 -27.28
CA PHE A 43 -4.77 1.23 -27.67
C PHE A 43 -5.88 1.90 -26.85
N SER A 44 -5.91 1.61 -25.55
CA SER A 44 -6.95 2.13 -24.66
C SER A 44 -7.01 3.66 -24.66
N ILE A 45 -8.23 4.19 -24.57
CA ILE A 45 -8.50 5.63 -24.61
C ILE A 45 -7.82 6.32 -23.42
N GLU A 46 -7.82 5.68 -22.26
CA GLU A 46 -7.24 6.20 -21.02
C GLU A 46 -5.75 6.46 -21.17
N ALA A 47 -5.02 5.53 -21.78
CA ALA A 47 -3.59 5.66 -21.96
C ALA A 47 -3.23 6.61 -23.12
N HIS A 48 -4.03 6.64 -24.18
CA HIS A 48 -3.87 7.66 -25.22
C HIS A 48 -4.11 9.08 -24.65
N SER A 49 -5.14 9.27 -23.84
CA SER A 49 -5.40 10.54 -23.14
C SER A 49 -4.29 10.88 -22.15
N ALA A 50 -3.74 9.90 -21.43
CA ALA A 50 -2.61 10.10 -20.52
C ALA A 50 -1.36 10.59 -21.26
N VAL A 51 -0.99 9.95 -22.38
CA VAL A 51 0.17 10.36 -23.19
C VAL A 51 -0.08 11.73 -23.84
N THR A 52 -1.28 11.97 -24.39
CA THR A 52 -1.64 13.28 -24.96
C THR A 52 -1.53 14.39 -23.91
N ALA A 53 -1.97 14.14 -22.68
CA ALA A 53 -1.84 15.11 -21.59
C ALA A 53 -0.38 15.34 -21.17
N LEU A 54 0.47 14.32 -21.22
CA LEU A 54 1.92 14.45 -21.02
C LEU A 54 2.56 15.30 -22.13
N GLU A 55 2.23 15.07 -23.39
CA GLU A 55 2.72 15.87 -24.52
C GLU A 55 2.27 17.34 -24.41
N ASN A 56 0.99 17.55 -24.06
CA ASN A 56 0.41 18.88 -23.87
C ASN A 56 0.93 19.63 -22.62
N SER A 57 1.62 18.93 -21.71
CA SER A 57 2.24 19.57 -20.54
C SER A 57 3.40 20.48 -20.92
N GLY A 58 4.01 20.28 -22.10
CA GLY A 58 5.22 21.00 -22.53
C GLY A 58 6.50 20.55 -21.81
N LEU A 59 6.43 19.54 -20.95
CA LEU A 59 7.61 18.91 -20.34
C LEU A 59 8.31 18.02 -21.37
N GLN A 60 9.64 17.99 -21.32
CA GLN A 60 10.40 17.01 -22.09
C GLN A 60 10.01 15.61 -21.61
N LEU A 61 9.70 14.72 -22.56
CA LEU A 61 9.39 13.33 -22.28
C LEU A 61 10.59 12.46 -22.66
N ILE A 62 10.90 11.50 -21.80
CA ILE A 62 11.96 10.52 -22.01
C ILE A 62 11.40 9.10 -21.84
N PRO A 63 12.05 8.07 -22.40
CA PRO A 63 11.69 6.69 -22.12
C PRO A 63 11.82 6.38 -20.63
N LEU A 64 10.92 5.59 -20.09
CA LEU A 64 11.02 5.11 -18.72
C LEU A 64 12.11 4.03 -18.59
N TYR A 65 12.23 3.16 -19.58
CA TYR A 65 13.12 2.01 -19.59
C TYR A 65 13.93 1.91 -20.89
N GLY A 66 15.17 1.44 -20.79
CA GLY A 66 16.11 1.25 -21.91
C GLY A 66 17.41 2.03 -21.72
N GLU A 67 18.31 1.99 -22.71
CA GLU A 67 19.63 2.67 -22.64
C GLU A 67 19.51 4.18 -22.38
N GLU A 68 18.53 4.81 -23.03
CA GLU A 68 18.19 6.24 -22.91
C GLU A 68 17.12 6.51 -21.84
N GLY A 69 16.69 5.48 -21.10
CA GLY A 69 15.63 5.58 -20.11
C GLY A 69 16.13 5.88 -18.69
N LEU A 70 15.22 6.31 -17.81
CA LEU A 70 15.55 6.50 -16.39
C LEU A 70 15.93 5.19 -15.68
N CYS A 71 15.31 4.08 -16.09
CA CYS A 71 15.63 2.76 -15.58
C CYS A 71 16.40 1.97 -16.65
N LYS A 72 17.62 1.55 -16.34
CA LYS A 72 18.48 0.83 -17.29
C LYS A 72 18.43 -0.69 -17.14
N GLY A 73 18.05 -1.18 -15.96
CA GLY A 73 17.92 -2.61 -15.67
C GLY A 73 16.47 -3.00 -15.46
N GLY A 74 16.01 -4.08 -16.07
CA GLY A 74 14.65 -4.58 -15.94
C GLY A 74 14.63 -6.08 -16.18
N TYR A 75 14.30 -6.86 -15.16
CA TYR A 75 14.32 -8.31 -15.30
C TYR A 75 13.29 -9.01 -14.42
N TYR A 76 12.93 -10.22 -14.83
CA TYR A 76 12.31 -11.21 -13.96
C TYR A 76 13.09 -12.51 -14.13
N PRO A 77 13.17 -13.35 -13.09
CA PRO A 77 13.81 -14.64 -13.23
C PRO A 77 12.97 -15.52 -14.17
N GLY A 78 13.60 -16.13 -15.17
CA GLY A 78 12.91 -17.08 -16.07
C GLY A 78 12.25 -18.23 -15.31
N ARG A 79 11.39 -19.00 -15.98
CA ARG A 79 10.63 -20.09 -15.33
C ARG A 79 11.56 -21.08 -14.62
N PHE A 80 11.25 -21.40 -13.37
CA PHE A 80 12.01 -22.34 -12.56
C PHE A 80 11.10 -23.25 -11.74
N ARG A 81 11.62 -24.43 -11.36
CA ARG A 81 10.89 -25.37 -10.50
C ARG A 81 10.95 -24.87 -9.06
N ARG A 82 9.79 -24.59 -8.46
CA ARG A 82 9.69 -24.21 -7.05
C ARG A 82 9.75 -25.45 -6.17
N VAL A 83 10.91 -25.73 -5.57
CA VAL A 83 11.07 -26.78 -4.55
C VAL A 83 10.93 -26.16 -3.17
N TYR A 84 9.82 -26.45 -2.50
CA TYR A 84 9.56 -25.95 -1.15
C TYR A 84 10.15 -26.87 -0.09
N VAL A 85 10.74 -26.27 0.93
CA VAL A 85 11.32 -26.94 2.09
C VAL A 85 10.90 -26.23 3.37
N ASN A 86 11.23 -26.81 4.52
CA ASN A 86 11.03 -26.17 5.82
C ASN A 86 11.93 -24.92 5.97
N GLN A 87 11.53 -24.02 6.87
CA GLN A 87 12.19 -22.72 7.10
C GLN A 87 13.70 -22.84 7.38
N ASP A 88 14.13 -23.88 8.09
CA ASP A 88 15.54 -24.15 8.44
C ASP A 88 16.44 -24.41 7.23
N LYS A 89 15.87 -24.87 6.11
CA LYS A 89 16.62 -25.26 4.90
C LYS A 89 16.36 -24.36 3.69
N GLY A 90 15.50 -23.35 3.86
CA GLY A 90 15.00 -22.56 2.74
C GLY A 90 15.26 -21.07 2.83
N ILE A 91 14.93 -20.38 1.74
CA ILE A 91 14.87 -18.92 1.64
C ILE A 91 13.40 -18.52 1.61
N PRO A 92 12.97 -17.54 2.42
CA PRO A 92 11.57 -17.12 2.42
C PRO A 92 11.15 -16.67 1.02
N PHE A 93 9.98 -17.12 0.58
CA PHE A 93 9.46 -16.86 -0.76
C PHE A 93 8.21 -15.98 -0.71
N LEU A 94 8.25 -14.88 -1.46
CA LEU A 94 7.15 -13.95 -1.65
C LEU A 94 6.52 -14.18 -3.03
N SER A 95 5.18 -14.26 -3.06
CA SER A 95 4.44 -14.29 -4.32
C SER A 95 4.33 -12.88 -4.91
N SER A 96 3.81 -12.76 -6.14
CA SER A 96 3.54 -11.44 -6.73
C SER A 96 2.44 -10.66 -6.00
N SER A 97 1.55 -11.31 -5.23
CA SER A 97 0.56 -10.59 -4.42
C SER A 97 1.16 -9.91 -3.19
N GLU A 98 2.30 -10.41 -2.71
CA GLU A 98 2.97 -9.87 -1.52
C GLU A 98 3.65 -8.53 -1.79
N ILE A 99 3.97 -8.20 -3.05
CA ILE A 99 4.67 -6.94 -3.39
C ILE A 99 3.87 -5.71 -2.98
N ILE A 100 2.53 -5.81 -2.98
CA ILE A 100 1.63 -4.73 -2.56
C ILE A 100 0.95 -5.01 -1.21
N SER A 101 1.36 -6.04 -0.47
CA SER A 101 0.77 -6.33 0.84
C SER A 101 1.18 -5.29 1.88
N LEU A 102 0.24 -4.84 2.72
CA LEU A 102 0.53 -3.95 3.86
C LEU A 102 1.44 -4.62 4.91
N ARG A 103 1.44 -5.95 4.97
CA ARG A 103 2.32 -6.77 5.81
C ARG A 103 2.68 -8.04 5.02
N PRO A 104 3.72 -8.01 4.17
CA PRO A 104 4.13 -9.17 3.39
C PRO A 104 4.49 -10.36 4.29
N THR A 105 3.95 -11.54 3.99
CA THR A 105 4.19 -12.76 4.79
C THR A 105 4.83 -13.87 3.99
N THR A 106 5.66 -14.67 4.66
CA THR A 106 6.37 -15.79 4.04
C THR A 106 5.94 -17.10 4.68
N SER A 107 5.02 -17.80 4.01
CA SER A 107 4.58 -19.15 4.41
C SER A 107 5.32 -20.27 3.68
N LYS A 108 6.03 -19.94 2.60
CA LYS A 108 6.76 -20.89 1.76
C LYS A 108 8.24 -20.53 1.72
N PHE A 109 9.08 -21.55 1.70
CA PHE A 109 10.54 -21.38 1.65
C PHE A 109 11.12 -22.19 0.50
N LEU A 110 11.90 -21.56 -0.39
CA LEU A 110 12.56 -22.23 -1.51
C LEU A 110 13.86 -22.90 -1.07
N SER A 111 14.12 -24.11 -1.54
CA SER A 111 15.38 -24.83 -1.29
C SER A 111 16.59 -24.03 -1.76
N ARG A 112 17.58 -23.83 -0.88
CA ARG A 112 18.85 -23.16 -1.22
C ARG A 112 19.69 -23.96 -2.21
N ILE A 113 19.70 -25.29 -2.05
CA ILE A 113 20.60 -26.19 -2.79
C ILE A 113 20.06 -26.46 -4.20
N GLN A 114 18.74 -26.60 -4.34
CA GLN A 114 18.14 -27.02 -5.61
C GLN A 114 17.75 -25.86 -6.54
N ASN A 115 18.09 -24.62 -6.18
CA ASN A 115 17.81 -23.44 -6.97
C ASN A 115 19.12 -22.69 -7.26
N ALA A 116 19.80 -23.04 -8.35
CA ALA A 116 21.06 -22.40 -8.78
C ALA A 116 20.94 -20.90 -9.13
N TYR A 117 19.73 -20.34 -9.13
CA TYR A 117 19.43 -18.95 -9.49
C TYR A 117 18.83 -18.14 -8.34
N VAL A 118 18.95 -18.61 -7.10
CA VAL A 118 18.41 -17.96 -5.89
C VAL A 118 18.75 -16.47 -5.82
N GLU A 119 19.99 -16.10 -6.15
CA GLU A 119 20.44 -14.70 -6.06
C GLU A 119 19.65 -13.80 -7.01
N LYS A 120 19.28 -14.30 -8.21
CA LYS A 120 18.44 -13.57 -9.17
C LYS A 120 16.98 -13.44 -8.72
N LEU A 121 16.56 -14.22 -7.71
CA LEU A 121 15.21 -14.11 -7.13
C LEU A 121 15.12 -13.02 -6.07
N ILE A 122 16.24 -12.62 -5.47
CA ILE A 122 16.28 -11.65 -4.37
C ILE A 122 16.29 -10.23 -4.97
N PRO A 123 15.31 -9.38 -4.67
CA PRO A 123 15.34 -7.99 -5.13
C PRO A 123 16.40 -7.20 -4.35
N GLN A 124 16.93 -6.16 -4.99
CA GLN A 124 17.78 -5.16 -4.33
C GLN A 124 16.91 -4.11 -3.65
N LYS A 125 17.48 -3.43 -2.64
CA LYS A 125 16.78 -2.32 -1.99
C LYS A 125 16.51 -1.23 -3.01
N TRP A 126 15.27 -0.76 -3.07
CA TRP A 126 14.74 0.22 -4.01
C TRP A 126 14.52 -0.26 -5.45
N ASP A 127 14.63 -1.57 -5.73
CA ASP A 127 14.05 -2.12 -6.95
C ASP A 127 12.56 -1.75 -7.01
N ILE A 128 12.12 -1.26 -8.16
CA ILE A 128 10.71 -1.03 -8.43
C ILE A 128 10.12 -2.38 -8.82
N LEU A 129 9.15 -2.86 -8.04
CA LEU A 129 8.51 -4.15 -8.23
C LEU A 129 7.20 -3.95 -8.98
N LEU A 130 7.06 -4.60 -10.14
CA LEU A 130 5.83 -4.57 -10.93
C LEU A 130 5.25 -5.97 -11.07
N SER A 131 3.94 -6.13 -10.93
CA SER A 131 3.29 -7.41 -11.21
C SER A 131 3.36 -7.74 -12.70
N ARG A 132 4.02 -8.86 -13.02
CA ARG A 132 4.22 -9.34 -14.39
C ARG A 132 2.99 -10.05 -14.96
N SER A 133 2.23 -10.73 -14.11
CA SER A 133 1.06 -11.52 -14.52
C SER A 133 0.00 -11.59 -13.42
N GLY A 134 -1.24 -11.89 -13.81
CA GLY A 134 -2.40 -11.84 -12.91
C GLY A 134 -2.98 -10.42 -12.91
N THR A 135 -3.05 -9.77 -11.75
CA THR A 135 -3.44 -8.35 -11.69
C THR A 135 -2.24 -7.48 -12.04
N ILE A 136 -2.13 -7.06 -13.29
CA ILE A 136 -1.06 -6.17 -13.78
C ILE A 136 -1.35 -4.71 -13.37
N GLY A 137 -0.30 -3.91 -13.17
CA GLY A 137 -0.41 -2.51 -12.71
C GLY A 137 -0.25 -2.34 -11.19
N ASN A 138 0.04 -3.42 -10.46
CA ASN A 138 0.50 -3.34 -9.08
C ASN A 138 1.97 -2.97 -9.08
N ILE A 139 2.30 -1.87 -8.42
CA ILE A 139 3.66 -1.33 -8.33
C ILE A 139 4.01 -1.15 -6.86
N SER A 140 5.23 -1.48 -6.45
CA SER A 140 5.78 -1.13 -5.14
C SER A 140 7.29 -0.93 -5.20
N LEU A 141 7.88 -0.48 -4.09
CA LEU A 141 9.32 -0.42 -3.90
C LEU A 141 9.77 -1.59 -3.03
N ALA A 142 10.89 -2.21 -3.40
CA ALA A 142 11.56 -3.21 -2.59
C ALA A 142 12.26 -2.53 -1.40
N THR A 143 11.55 -2.39 -0.29
CA THR A 143 12.07 -1.85 0.96
C THR A 143 12.80 -2.91 1.80
N GLU A 144 13.20 -2.59 3.03
CA GLU A 144 13.91 -3.51 3.92
C GLU A 144 13.13 -4.81 4.16
N THR A 145 11.79 -4.73 4.20
CA THR A 145 10.91 -5.90 4.31
C THR A 145 11.15 -6.95 3.21
N PHE A 146 11.64 -6.59 2.03
CA PHE A 146 11.84 -7.54 0.91
C PHE A 146 13.23 -8.16 0.88
N LEU A 147 14.21 -7.60 1.59
CA LEU A 147 15.60 -8.02 1.49
C LEU A 147 15.81 -9.43 2.04
N GLY A 148 16.67 -10.21 1.37
CA GLY A 148 16.95 -11.60 1.73
C GLY A 148 15.80 -12.58 1.46
N LYS A 149 14.71 -12.13 0.84
CA LYS A 149 13.55 -12.97 0.47
C LYS A 149 13.52 -13.15 -1.04
N ALA A 150 13.34 -14.39 -1.49
CA ALA A 150 13.16 -14.68 -2.90
C ALA A 150 11.76 -14.21 -3.33
N LEU A 151 11.68 -13.52 -4.45
CA LEU A 151 10.41 -13.06 -5.03
C LEU A 151 10.09 -13.84 -6.31
N SER A 152 8.81 -14.12 -6.50
CA SER A 152 8.25 -14.82 -7.67
C SER A 152 8.73 -14.25 -9.00
N GLU A 153 8.84 -15.13 -10.02
CA GLU A 153 9.02 -14.75 -11.43
C GLU A 153 7.87 -13.92 -12.00
N HIS A 154 6.72 -13.93 -11.33
CA HIS A 154 5.56 -13.10 -11.68
C HIS A 154 5.69 -11.64 -11.22
N ALA A 155 6.90 -11.20 -10.85
CA ALA A 155 7.21 -9.81 -10.55
C ALA A 155 8.46 -9.38 -11.31
N ILE A 156 8.35 -8.28 -12.06
CA ILE A 156 9.48 -7.57 -12.68
C ILE A 156 10.17 -6.76 -11.61
N ARG A 157 11.50 -6.77 -11.62
CA ARG A 157 12.38 -5.87 -10.86
C ARG A 157 12.97 -4.87 -11.84
N LEU A 158 12.60 -3.61 -11.68
CA LEU A 158 13.07 -2.49 -12.49
C LEU A 158 14.03 -1.65 -11.65
N GLN A 159 15.19 -1.35 -12.21
CA GLN A 159 16.34 -0.77 -11.52
C GLN A 159 16.56 0.66 -11.99
N ALA A 160 16.44 1.60 -11.05
CA ALA A 160 16.80 3.00 -11.21
C ALA A 160 18.24 3.25 -10.72
N PRO A 161 18.90 4.33 -11.15
CA PRO A 161 20.27 4.66 -10.74
C PRO A 161 20.43 4.97 -9.25
N ASP A 162 19.36 5.45 -8.60
CA ASP A 162 19.36 5.87 -7.20
C ASP A 162 17.94 5.74 -6.58
N PRO A 163 17.82 5.75 -5.24
CA PRO A 163 16.55 5.58 -4.55
C PRO A 163 15.53 6.67 -4.89
N GLU A 164 15.96 7.93 -5.01
CA GLU A 164 15.07 9.03 -5.35
C GLU A 164 14.48 8.89 -6.75
N THR A 165 15.29 8.48 -7.73
CA THR A 165 14.81 8.15 -9.07
C THR A 165 13.85 6.96 -9.02
N ALA A 166 14.13 5.91 -8.23
CA ALA A 166 13.22 4.78 -8.05
C ALA A 166 11.85 5.21 -7.47
N GLY A 167 11.89 6.08 -6.46
CA GLY A 167 10.69 6.66 -5.85
C GLY A 167 9.90 7.52 -6.83
N PHE A 168 10.57 8.35 -7.62
CA PHE A 168 9.91 9.16 -8.65
C PHE A 168 9.22 8.30 -9.72
N VAL A 169 9.93 7.28 -10.24
CA VAL A 169 9.36 6.36 -11.22
C VAL A 169 8.18 5.59 -10.61
N THR A 170 8.27 5.19 -9.35
CA THR A 170 7.15 4.56 -8.63
C THR A 170 5.93 5.49 -8.53
N ALA A 171 6.14 6.77 -8.18
CA ALA A 171 5.06 7.76 -8.16
C ALA A 171 4.40 7.93 -9.52
N PHE A 172 5.21 8.04 -10.58
CA PHE A 172 4.72 8.16 -11.93
C PHE A 172 3.92 6.94 -12.37
N LEU A 173 4.45 5.74 -12.19
CA LEU A 173 3.77 4.49 -12.55
C LEU A 173 2.47 4.28 -11.77
N ARG A 174 2.35 4.83 -10.55
CA ARG A 174 1.11 4.82 -9.76
C ARG A 174 0.16 5.97 -10.08
N SER A 175 0.59 6.99 -10.83
CA SER A 175 -0.26 8.12 -11.20
C SER A 175 -1.26 7.77 -12.29
N ARG A 176 -2.22 8.67 -12.53
CA ARG A 176 -3.15 8.58 -13.66
C ARG A 176 -2.48 8.64 -15.04
N TYR A 177 -1.20 9.01 -15.11
CA TYR A 177 -0.45 9.12 -16.37
C TYR A 177 0.37 7.87 -16.68
N GLY A 178 1.00 7.26 -15.66
CA GLY A 178 1.88 6.11 -15.85
C GLY A 178 1.14 4.77 -15.87
N ARG A 179 0.16 4.58 -14.98
CA ARG A 179 -0.54 3.28 -14.87
C ARG A 179 -1.26 2.86 -16.16
N PRO A 180 -2.01 3.74 -16.86
CA PRO A 180 -2.65 3.36 -18.11
C PRO A 180 -1.66 2.88 -19.19
N GLN A 181 -0.47 3.51 -19.27
CA GLN A 181 0.56 3.11 -20.23
C GLN A 181 1.07 1.68 -19.99
N LEU A 182 1.21 1.27 -18.72
CA LEU A 182 1.55 -0.11 -18.37
C LEU A 182 0.48 -1.11 -18.85
N ILE A 183 -0.79 -0.76 -18.66
CA ILE A 183 -1.92 -1.64 -19.00
C ILE A 183 -2.01 -1.87 -20.52
N GLN A 184 -1.66 -0.88 -21.35
CA GLN A 184 -1.57 -1.08 -22.82
C GLN A 184 -0.51 -2.12 -23.22
N GLY A 185 0.57 -2.24 -22.46
CA GLY A 185 1.63 -3.23 -22.66
C GLY A 185 1.22 -4.67 -22.32
N VAL A 186 0.02 -4.87 -21.77
CA VAL A 186 -0.50 -6.18 -21.38
C VAL A 186 -0.93 -6.99 -22.59
N TYR A 187 -0.53 -8.25 -22.64
CA TYR A 187 -0.89 -9.21 -23.67
C TYR A 187 -1.18 -10.58 -23.04
N GLY A 188 -1.89 -11.44 -23.78
CA GLY A 188 -2.29 -12.76 -23.32
C GLY A 188 -3.77 -13.01 -23.58
N SER A 189 -4.12 -14.27 -23.83
CA SER A 189 -5.53 -14.66 -24.08
C SER A 189 -6.22 -15.15 -22.80
N VAL A 190 -5.52 -15.95 -21.99
CA VAL A 190 -6.05 -16.53 -20.74
C VAL A 190 -5.38 -15.94 -19.51
N VAL A 191 -4.08 -15.62 -19.60
CA VAL A 191 -3.31 -15.01 -18.53
C VAL A 191 -2.59 -13.82 -19.10
N ASP A 192 -3.01 -12.64 -18.66
CA ASP A 192 -2.40 -11.37 -18.97
C ASP A 192 -0.96 -11.30 -18.44
N GLN A 193 -0.06 -10.77 -19.26
CA GLN A 193 1.37 -10.66 -19.03
C GLN A 193 1.91 -9.33 -19.55
N ILE A 194 3.01 -8.85 -18.96
CA ILE A 194 3.82 -7.72 -19.45
C ILE A 194 5.30 -8.11 -19.41
N GLU A 195 6.09 -7.70 -20.39
CA GLU A 195 7.54 -7.96 -20.41
C GLU A 195 8.34 -6.67 -20.18
N PRO A 196 9.58 -6.73 -19.67
CA PRO A 196 10.43 -5.54 -19.49
C PRO A 196 10.55 -4.68 -20.75
N GLU A 197 10.61 -5.29 -21.95
CA GLU A 197 10.74 -4.57 -23.22
C GLU A 197 9.52 -3.67 -23.49
N HIS A 198 8.34 -4.02 -22.98
CA HIS A 198 7.14 -3.19 -23.10
C HIS A 198 7.25 -1.89 -22.28
N LEU A 199 8.06 -1.88 -21.22
CA LEU A 199 8.30 -0.69 -20.41
C LEU A 199 9.07 0.40 -21.19
N GLY A 200 9.80 0.02 -22.25
CA GLY A 200 10.50 0.98 -23.10
C GLY A 200 9.57 1.88 -23.92
N ARG A 201 8.29 1.51 -24.04
CA ARG A 201 7.25 2.35 -24.68
C ARG A 201 6.60 3.34 -23.72
N VAL A 202 6.82 3.19 -22.41
CA VAL A 202 6.28 4.11 -21.42
C VAL A 202 7.11 5.38 -21.43
N VAL A 203 6.46 6.52 -21.64
CA VAL A 203 7.10 7.83 -21.59
C VAL A 203 6.84 8.47 -20.22
N ILE A 204 7.88 9.09 -19.67
CA ILE A 204 7.86 9.76 -18.36
C ILE A 204 8.42 11.18 -18.52
N PRO A 205 7.88 12.20 -17.83
CA PRO A 205 8.42 13.55 -17.93
C PRO A 205 9.80 13.64 -17.26
N ASP A 206 10.76 14.24 -17.96
CA ASP A 206 12.06 14.60 -17.42
C ASP A 206 11.94 15.87 -16.57
N LEU A 207 11.59 15.67 -15.30
CA LEU A 207 11.50 16.76 -14.35
C LEU A 207 12.89 17.24 -13.92
N PRO A 208 13.05 18.54 -13.63
CA PRO A 208 14.26 19.06 -13.01
C PRO A 208 14.65 18.24 -11.76
N PRO A 209 15.95 17.98 -11.52
CA PRO A 209 16.40 17.10 -10.43
C PRO A 209 15.79 17.42 -9.06
N ILE A 210 15.62 18.70 -8.72
CA ILE A 210 15.01 19.12 -7.45
C ILE A 210 13.58 18.57 -7.26
N ARG A 211 12.77 18.57 -8.34
CA ARG A 211 11.40 18.07 -8.34
C ARG A 211 11.36 16.55 -8.28
N ARG A 212 12.22 15.90 -9.07
CA ARG A 212 12.39 14.44 -9.08
C ARG A 212 12.81 13.92 -7.70
N ILE A 213 13.82 14.52 -7.09
CA ILE A 213 14.32 14.18 -5.75
C ILE A 213 13.25 14.37 -4.69
N ALA A 214 12.50 15.47 -4.73
CA ALA A 214 11.42 15.72 -3.76
C ALA A 214 10.33 14.63 -3.80
N ILE A 215 9.84 14.26 -4.98
CA ILE A 215 8.87 13.16 -5.15
C ILE A 215 9.49 11.84 -4.69
N GLY A 216 10.72 11.57 -5.14
CA GLY A 216 11.46 10.35 -4.83
C GLY A 216 11.60 10.08 -3.34
N ARG A 217 12.00 11.11 -2.59
CA ARG A 217 12.17 11.03 -1.13
C ARG A 217 10.86 10.78 -0.40
N LEU A 218 9.75 11.38 -0.83
CA LEU A 218 8.44 11.10 -0.24
C LEU A 218 8.04 9.63 -0.40
N MET A 219 8.25 9.06 -1.59
CA MET A 219 7.98 7.64 -1.86
C MET A 219 8.89 6.70 -1.07
N CYS A 220 10.20 7.00 -1.00
CA CYS A 220 11.14 6.21 -0.21
C CYS A 220 10.77 6.27 1.29
N LYS A 221 10.46 7.46 1.80
CA LYS A 221 10.05 7.65 3.19
C LYS A 221 8.77 6.88 3.52
N ALA A 222 7.81 6.86 2.61
CA ALA A 222 6.60 6.05 2.77
C ALA A 222 6.91 4.54 2.84
N GLY A 223 7.91 4.06 2.10
CA GLY A 223 8.42 2.70 2.22
C GLY A 223 9.00 2.40 3.60
N GLU A 224 9.87 3.28 4.10
CA GLU A 224 10.51 3.14 5.43
C GLU A 224 9.48 3.16 6.57
N LEU A 225 8.49 4.04 6.51
CA LEU A 225 7.41 4.10 7.50
C LEU A 225 6.60 2.79 7.55
N ARG A 226 6.45 2.10 6.41
CA ARG A 226 5.79 0.79 6.36
C ARG A 226 6.65 -0.32 6.93
N ASP A 227 7.96 -0.30 6.67
CA ASP A 227 8.90 -1.24 7.31
C ASP A 227 8.84 -1.08 8.84
N GLU A 228 8.86 0.17 9.33
CA GLU A 228 8.74 0.45 10.77
C GLU A 228 7.39 0.02 11.35
N ALA A 229 6.29 0.29 10.65
CA ALA A 229 4.98 -0.19 11.05
C ALA A 229 4.97 -1.73 11.18
N ASN A 230 5.57 -2.45 10.23
CA ASN A 230 5.65 -3.91 10.29
C ASN A 230 6.52 -4.40 11.45
N ARG A 231 7.65 -3.73 11.74
CA ARG A 231 8.48 -4.03 12.93
C ARG A 231 7.69 -3.89 14.23
N LEU A 232 6.94 -2.81 14.39
CA LEU A 232 6.10 -2.58 15.58
C LEU A 232 5.00 -3.64 15.73
N LEU A 233 4.42 -4.13 14.62
CA LEU A 233 3.45 -5.23 14.67
C LEU A 233 4.09 -6.57 15.05
N ASP A 234 5.31 -6.83 14.60
CA ASP A 234 6.06 -8.03 14.99
C ASP A 234 6.51 -7.95 16.47
N GLU A 235 6.83 -6.75 16.96
CA GLU A 235 7.10 -6.51 18.38
C GLU A 235 5.86 -6.66 19.25
N ALA A 236 4.71 -6.13 18.82
CA ALA A 236 3.44 -6.31 19.53
C ALA A 236 3.07 -7.79 19.65
N ASP A 237 3.25 -8.58 18.58
CA ASP A 237 3.06 -10.03 18.61
C ASP A 237 4.02 -10.71 19.60
N ARG A 238 5.30 -10.34 19.59
CA ARG A 238 6.30 -10.87 20.54
C ARG A 238 5.94 -10.56 21.99
N LEU A 239 5.60 -9.31 22.29
CA LEU A 239 5.23 -8.86 23.63
C LEU A 239 3.93 -9.50 24.11
N LEU A 240 2.98 -9.76 23.20
CA LEU A 240 1.76 -10.51 23.53
C LEU A 240 2.11 -11.89 24.07
N HIS A 241 2.97 -12.63 23.37
CA HIS A 241 3.41 -13.96 23.80
C HIS A 241 4.20 -13.90 25.11
N GLU A 242 5.12 -12.95 25.25
CA GLU A 242 5.94 -12.79 26.45
C GLU A 242 5.09 -12.44 27.69
N ARG A 243 4.22 -11.43 27.59
CA ARG A 243 3.44 -10.93 28.73
C ARG A 243 2.33 -11.85 29.17
N LEU A 244 1.81 -12.68 28.26
CA LEU A 244 0.83 -13.72 28.59
C LEU A 244 1.50 -15.07 28.87
N ASN A 245 2.83 -15.18 28.79
CA ASN A 245 3.56 -16.44 28.90
C ASN A 245 3.00 -17.52 27.96
N LEU A 246 2.65 -17.13 26.74
CA LEU A 246 2.13 -18.02 25.71
C LEU A 246 3.27 -18.47 24.79
N PRO A 247 3.55 -19.77 24.66
CA PRO A 247 4.47 -20.25 23.64
C PRO A 247 3.84 -20.10 22.25
N TYR A 248 4.65 -19.78 21.24
CA TYR A 248 4.17 -19.81 19.86
C TYR A 248 3.62 -21.20 19.50
N LEU A 249 2.43 -21.28 18.91
CA LEU A 249 1.74 -22.55 18.65
C LEU A 249 2.54 -23.49 17.75
N LYS A 250 3.32 -22.94 16.80
CA LYS A 250 4.25 -23.71 15.96
C LYS A 250 5.30 -24.50 16.75
N SER A 251 5.58 -24.12 18.00
CA SER A 251 6.56 -24.78 18.87
C SER A 251 5.97 -25.90 19.72
N ILE A 252 4.65 -25.91 19.94
CA ILE A 252 3.97 -26.87 20.82
C ILE A 252 2.98 -27.78 20.09
N ALA A 253 2.48 -27.36 18.92
CA ALA A 253 1.58 -28.14 18.10
C ALA A 253 2.38 -28.95 17.05
N PRO A 254 1.87 -30.12 16.61
CA PRO A 254 2.54 -30.95 15.61
C PRO A 254 2.86 -30.14 14.35
N SER A 255 4.14 -29.98 14.04
CA SER A 255 4.59 -29.35 12.81
C SER A 255 4.83 -30.42 11.74
N GLY A 256 3.97 -30.48 10.73
CA GLY A 256 4.27 -31.28 9.54
C GLY A 256 3.08 -31.48 8.60
N ASN A 257 3.39 -31.58 7.32
CA ASN A 257 2.52 -32.09 6.24
C ASN A 257 2.08 -33.56 6.43
N ALA A 258 2.21 -34.12 7.63
CA ALA A 258 1.76 -35.46 7.97
C ALA A 258 0.28 -35.38 8.40
N SER A 259 -0.52 -36.40 8.09
CA SER A 259 -1.89 -36.51 8.58
C SER A 259 -1.93 -36.35 10.10
N ALA A 260 -2.35 -35.18 10.56
CA ALA A 260 -2.53 -34.93 11.98
C ALA A 260 -3.79 -35.67 12.45
N ILE A 261 -3.64 -36.50 13.47
CA ILE A 261 -4.76 -37.22 14.08
C ILE A 261 -5.11 -36.52 15.39
N ALA A 262 -6.27 -35.89 15.45
CA ALA A 262 -6.85 -35.43 16.69
C ALA A 262 -7.68 -36.54 17.35
N LYS A 263 -7.51 -36.75 18.65
CA LYS A 263 -8.37 -37.63 19.46
C LYS A 263 -9.19 -36.76 20.41
N ILE A 264 -10.50 -36.76 20.24
CA ILE A 264 -11.44 -35.96 21.01
C ILE A 264 -12.39 -36.89 21.76
N LYS A 265 -12.67 -36.59 23.04
CA LYS A 265 -13.71 -37.30 23.80
C LYS A 265 -15.09 -36.89 23.28
N ALA A 266 -16.07 -37.79 23.32
CA ALA A 266 -17.45 -37.47 22.94
C ALA A 266 -18.02 -36.26 23.70
N SER A 267 -17.63 -36.08 24.96
CA SER A 267 -18.02 -34.93 25.79
C SER A 267 -17.41 -33.59 25.36
N GLN A 268 -16.38 -33.60 24.50
CA GLN A 268 -15.67 -32.41 24.01
C GLN A 268 -16.02 -32.08 22.55
N LEU A 269 -16.97 -32.80 21.95
CA LEU A 269 -17.34 -32.59 20.55
C LEU A 269 -17.98 -31.21 20.30
N MET A 270 -18.61 -30.61 21.30
CA MET A 270 -19.32 -29.33 21.17
C MET A 270 -20.35 -29.33 20.01
N GLY A 271 -20.90 -30.51 19.69
CA GLY A 271 -21.82 -30.70 18.55
C GLY A 271 -21.16 -30.62 17.16
N ARG A 272 -19.84 -30.57 17.07
CA ARG A 272 -19.04 -30.47 15.84
C ARG A 272 -18.30 -31.79 15.59
N LEU A 273 -18.35 -32.30 14.35
CA LEU A 273 -17.66 -33.53 13.93
C LEU A 273 -16.55 -33.25 12.91
N GLU A 274 -16.41 -32.01 12.47
CA GLU A 274 -15.47 -31.61 11.45
C GLU A 274 -14.04 -31.65 11.98
N GLY A 275 -13.14 -32.30 11.25
CA GLY A 275 -11.73 -32.40 11.64
C GLY A 275 -11.03 -31.03 11.74
N SER A 276 -11.46 -30.04 10.95
CA SER A 276 -10.95 -28.67 11.01
C SER A 276 -11.33 -27.93 12.29
N PHE A 277 -12.48 -28.26 12.90
CA PHE A 277 -12.89 -27.67 14.18
C PHE A 277 -12.05 -28.24 15.33
N HIS A 278 -11.70 -29.53 15.24
CA HIS A 278 -10.91 -30.27 16.21
C HIS A 278 -9.42 -30.33 15.83
N ASP A 279 -8.93 -29.27 15.19
CA ASP A 279 -7.54 -29.19 14.78
C ASP A 279 -6.60 -29.23 16.02
N PRO A 280 -5.53 -30.06 16.02
CA PRO A 280 -4.60 -30.16 17.15
C PRO A 280 -3.97 -28.83 17.58
N VAL A 281 -3.74 -27.90 16.64
CA VAL A 281 -3.23 -26.55 16.93
C VAL A 281 -4.24 -25.79 17.78
N ALA A 282 -5.52 -25.85 17.41
CA ALA A 282 -6.58 -25.15 18.13
C ALA A 282 -6.86 -25.76 19.51
N ILE A 283 -6.75 -27.08 19.64
CA ILE A 283 -6.83 -27.78 20.94
C ILE A 283 -5.66 -27.38 21.85
N ALA A 284 -4.45 -27.31 21.30
CA ALA A 284 -3.27 -26.87 22.04
C ALA A 284 -3.43 -25.41 22.51
N ALA A 285 -3.97 -24.54 21.66
CA ALA A 285 -4.28 -23.16 22.00
C ALA A 285 -5.27 -23.06 23.18
N GLU A 286 -6.39 -23.80 23.14
CA GLU A 286 -7.36 -23.82 24.24
C GLU A 286 -6.75 -24.33 25.55
N LYS A 287 -5.89 -25.37 25.47
CA LYS A 287 -5.19 -25.87 26.65
C LYS A 287 -4.32 -24.80 27.28
N GLN A 288 -3.48 -24.11 26.49
CA GLN A 288 -2.63 -23.03 27.00
C GLN A 288 -3.46 -21.89 27.59
N LEU A 289 -4.59 -21.54 26.97
CA LEU A 289 -5.51 -20.54 27.52
C LEU A 289 -6.12 -20.95 28.85
N SER A 290 -6.43 -22.23 29.07
CA SER A 290 -6.97 -22.73 30.34
C SER A 290 -5.96 -22.71 31.48
N GLU A 291 -4.66 -22.66 31.17
CA GLU A 291 -3.55 -22.63 32.12
C GLU A 291 -3.10 -21.20 32.46
N LEU A 292 -3.67 -20.18 31.79
CA LEU A 292 -3.34 -18.78 32.06
C LEU A 292 -3.81 -18.33 33.45
N SER A 293 -2.99 -17.52 34.11
CA SER A 293 -3.31 -16.88 35.38
C SER A 293 -4.23 -15.66 35.24
N VAL A 294 -4.44 -15.18 34.02
CA VAL A 294 -5.30 -14.03 33.71
C VAL A 294 -6.70 -14.51 33.33
N GLN A 295 -7.70 -13.66 33.56
CA GLN A 295 -9.07 -13.96 33.13
C GLN A 295 -9.09 -14.14 31.61
N VAL A 296 -9.66 -15.25 31.14
CA VAL A 296 -10.02 -15.44 29.73
C VAL A 296 -11.53 -15.26 29.60
N THR A 297 -11.95 -14.35 28.72
CA THR A 297 -13.35 -14.17 28.33
C THR A 297 -13.51 -14.44 26.84
N THR A 298 -14.58 -13.94 26.21
CA THR A 298 -14.77 -14.02 24.76
C THR A 298 -14.74 -12.64 24.09
N VAL A 299 -14.48 -12.61 22.80
CA VAL A 299 -14.47 -11.38 22.00
C VAL A 299 -15.84 -10.67 22.03
N GLY A 300 -16.93 -11.40 22.19
CA GLY A 300 -18.28 -10.85 22.35
C GLY A 300 -18.59 -10.25 23.73
N ASP A 301 -17.69 -10.35 24.71
CA ASP A 301 -17.84 -9.69 26.01
C ASP A 301 -17.89 -8.16 25.84
N SER A 302 -18.82 -7.50 26.52
CA SER A 302 -19.04 -6.05 26.41
C SER A 302 -17.86 -5.21 26.90
N ARG A 303 -16.91 -5.81 27.65
CA ARG A 303 -15.64 -5.20 28.05
C ARG A 303 -14.57 -5.28 26.94
N VAL A 304 -14.78 -6.11 25.93
CA VAL A 304 -13.82 -6.32 24.82
C VAL A 304 -14.30 -5.62 23.57
N THR A 305 -15.53 -5.90 23.12
CA THR A 305 -16.11 -5.28 21.93
C THR A 305 -17.36 -4.50 22.28
N LYS A 306 -17.44 -3.28 21.75
CA LYS A 306 -18.67 -2.50 21.70
C LYS A 306 -19.62 -3.08 20.65
N GLU A 307 -19.06 -3.52 19.53
CA GLU A 307 -19.84 -4.01 18.39
C GLU A 307 -19.03 -4.99 17.56
N ILE A 308 -19.66 -6.11 17.19
CA ILE A 308 -19.22 -7.01 16.12
C ILE A 308 -20.27 -6.91 15.00
N ARG A 309 -19.88 -6.26 13.91
CA ARG A 309 -20.77 -5.78 12.86
C ARG A 309 -20.53 -6.55 11.56
N PRO A 310 -21.33 -7.60 11.28
CA PRO A 310 -21.42 -8.18 9.95
C PRO A 310 -22.22 -7.25 9.01
N ILE A 311 -22.02 -7.37 7.70
CA ILE A 311 -22.82 -6.64 6.71
C ILE A 311 -23.99 -7.53 6.27
N THR A 312 -25.19 -7.16 6.67
CA THR A 312 -26.43 -7.94 6.49
C THR A 312 -27.50 -7.22 5.70
N LYS A 313 -27.46 -5.88 5.54
CA LYS A 313 -28.49 -5.11 4.84
C LYS A 313 -28.04 -4.58 3.48
N PHE A 314 -26.74 -4.44 3.26
CA PHE A 314 -26.18 -4.03 1.97
C PHE A 314 -26.33 -5.11 0.87
N ARG A 315 -27.33 -4.97 0.01
CA ARG A 315 -27.65 -5.93 -1.07
C ARG A 315 -27.47 -5.37 -2.48
N LYS A 316 -28.08 -4.22 -2.79
CA LYS A 316 -27.96 -3.57 -4.10
C LYS A 316 -26.70 -2.70 -4.12
N ARG A 317 -25.97 -2.72 -5.24
CA ARG A 317 -24.74 -1.92 -5.45
C ARG A 317 -24.85 -1.19 -6.77
N THR A 318 -24.82 0.13 -6.73
CA THR A 318 -24.79 1.02 -7.88
C THR A 318 -23.42 1.67 -7.91
N TYR A 319 -22.67 1.38 -8.95
CA TYR A 319 -21.31 1.88 -9.13
C TYR A 319 -21.29 3.10 -10.04
N VAL A 320 -20.28 3.94 -9.85
CA VAL A 320 -19.90 5.03 -10.74
C VAL A 320 -18.41 4.92 -11.01
N GLU A 321 -17.99 5.31 -12.21
CA GLU A 321 -16.59 5.25 -12.61
C GLU A 321 -15.74 6.31 -11.90
N LYS A 322 -16.30 7.52 -11.69
CA LYS A 322 -15.62 8.64 -11.06
C LYS A 322 -16.42 9.21 -9.88
N GLY A 323 -15.72 9.70 -8.86
CA GLY A 323 -16.31 10.43 -7.72
C GLY A 323 -17.16 9.58 -6.75
N GLY A 324 -17.13 8.26 -6.86
CA GLY A 324 -17.82 7.33 -5.97
C GLY A 324 -17.13 7.13 -4.62
N ILE A 325 -17.85 6.54 -3.65
CA ILE A 325 -17.30 6.16 -2.35
C ILE A 325 -16.55 4.82 -2.53
N PRO A 326 -15.24 4.72 -2.23
CA PRO A 326 -14.48 3.49 -2.44
C PRO A 326 -15.09 2.29 -1.72
N LEU A 327 -15.26 1.16 -2.40
CA LEU A 327 -15.67 -0.13 -1.84
C LEU A 327 -14.55 -1.15 -2.00
N LEU A 328 -13.80 -1.40 -0.94
CA LEU A 328 -12.75 -2.40 -0.91
C LEU A 328 -13.33 -3.82 -0.82
N SER A 329 -12.73 -4.73 -1.56
CA SER A 329 -12.88 -6.17 -1.31
C SER A 329 -12.09 -6.63 -0.09
N SER A 330 -12.37 -7.84 0.39
CA SER A 330 -11.58 -8.49 1.44
C SER A 330 -10.10 -8.64 1.08
N LYS A 331 -9.74 -8.70 -0.21
CA LYS A 331 -8.34 -8.69 -0.66
C LYS A 331 -7.71 -7.29 -0.59
N GLN A 332 -8.43 -6.29 -1.10
CA GLN A 332 -7.95 -4.90 -1.19
C GLN A 332 -7.74 -4.24 0.19
N LEU A 333 -8.43 -4.70 1.24
CA LEU A 333 -8.20 -4.25 2.62
C LEU A 333 -6.73 -4.39 3.09
N PHE A 334 -5.98 -5.30 2.49
CA PHE A 334 -4.60 -5.61 2.89
C PHE A 334 -3.55 -5.07 1.91
N GLN A 335 -3.93 -4.19 1.00
CA GLN A 335 -3.06 -3.69 -0.06
C GLN A 335 -2.59 -2.26 0.20
N ILE A 336 -1.32 -1.98 -0.11
CA ILE A 336 -0.70 -0.65 -0.05
C ILE A 336 -1.37 0.29 -1.05
N ASP A 337 -1.61 -0.21 -2.26
CA ASP A 337 -2.18 0.52 -3.38
C ASP A 337 -3.23 -0.39 -4.06
N PRO A 338 -4.48 -0.40 -3.56
CA PRO A 338 -5.51 -1.26 -4.13
C PRO A 338 -5.93 -0.72 -5.51
N VAL A 339 -5.73 -1.55 -6.54
CA VAL A 339 -6.18 -1.27 -7.92
C VAL A 339 -7.63 -1.70 -8.13
N ASP A 340 -8.31 -1.12 -9.13
CA ASP A 340 -9.70 -1.41 -9.53
C ASP A 340 -10.71 -1.33 -8.37
N VAL A 341 -10.54 -0.34 -7.50
CA VAL A 341 -11.47 -0.09 -6.39
C VAL A 341 -12.76 0.49 -6.95
N LYS A 342 -13.87 -0.22 -6.76
CA LYS A 342 -15.19 0.21 -7.23
C LYS A 342 -15.68 1.41 -6.42
N GLY A 343 -16.17 2.45 -7.10
CA GLY A 343 -16.82 3.60 -6.48
C GLY A 343 -18.33 3.40 -6.34
N LEU A 344 -18.86 3.44 -5.13
CA LEU A 344 -20.31 3.45 -4.88
C LEU A 344 -20.92 4.82 -5.16
N ALA A 345 -22.04 4.85 -5.86
CA ALA A 345 -22.77 6.09 -6.15
C ALA A 345 -23.29 6.71 -4.85
N LYS A 346 -22.83 7.92 -4.52
CA LYS A 346 -23.18 8.62 -3.25
C LYS A 346 -24.69 8.65 -3.00
N GLY A 347 -25.48 9.12 -3.98
CA GLY A 347 -26.93 9.23 -3.85
C GLY A 347 -27.68 7.91 -3.63
N ALA A 348 -27.11 6.78 -4.06
CA ALA A 348 -27.73 5.45 -3.89
C ALA A 348 -27.38 4.80 -2.54
N HIS A 349 -26.25 5.17 -1.94
CA HIS A 349 -25.64 4.41 -0.84
C HIS A 349 -25.45 5.17 0.47
N THR A 350 -25.87 6.44 0.56
CA THR A 350 -25.79 7.21 1.82
C THR A 350 -26.45 6.48 3.00
N LYS A 351 -27.58 5.80 2.77
CA LYS A 351 -28.30 5.03 3.81
C LYS A 351 -27.58 3.75 4.26
N ASP A 352 -26.66 3.25 3.44
CA ASP A 352 -25.92 2.02 3.71
C ASP A 352 -24.63 2.30 4.51
N LEU A 353 -24.12 3.55 4.48
CA LEU A 353 -22.89 3.97 5.14
C LEU A 353 -22.81 3.60 6.64
N PRO A 354 -23.87 3.72 7.46
CA PRO A 354 -23.81 3.30 8.86
C PRO A 354 -23.41 1.84 9.05
N GLU A 355 -23.66 0.96 8.08
CA GLU A 355 -23.27 -0.45 8.11
C GLU A 355 -21.89 -0.69 7.48
N ILE A 356 -21.62 -0.11 6.31
CA ILE A 356 -20.48 -0.52 5.46
C ILE A 356 -19.24 0.38 5.58
N GLN A 357 -19.38 1.58 6.16
CA GLN A 357 -18.27 2.52 6.30
C GLN A 357 -17.28 2.02 7.36
N LEU A 358 -16.00 2.09 6.98
CA LEU A 358 -14.87 1.82 7.86
C LEU A 358 -14.69 2.99 8.83
N LYS A 359 -13.97 2.80 9.94
CA LYS A 359 -13.57 3.88 10.84
C LYS A 359 -12.14 3.62 11.29
N GLU A 360 -11.40 4.66 11.64
CA GLU A 360 -10.07 4.52 12.22
C GLU A 360 -10.11 3.60 13.45
N ASN A 361 -9.09 2.74 13.59
CA ASN A 361 -8.93 1.76 14.67
C ASN A 361 -10.01 0.69 14.75
N MET A 362 -10.93 0.64 13.79
CA MET A 362 -11.79 -0.52 13.57
C MET A 362 -10.93 -1.72 13.16
N ILE A 363 -11.27 -2.91 13.63
CA ILE A 363 -10.62 -4.14 13.17
C ILE A 363 -11.53 -4.81 12.14
N ALA A 364 -11.00 -5.13 10.96
CA ALA A 364 -11.68 -5.92 9.93
C ALA A 364 -11.08 -7.33 9.90
N VAL A 365 -11.93 -8.34 10.07
CA VAL A 365 -11.51 -9.76 10.01
C VAL A 365 -12.20 -10.43 8.83
N THR A 366 -11.46 -11.07 7.93
CA THR A 366 -12.07 -11.75 6.78
C THR A 366 -12.91 -12.95 7.24
N CYS A 367 -14.13 -13.03 6.72
CA CYS A 367 -15.13 -14.01 7.19
C CYS A 367 -15.61 -14.97 6.11
N SER A 368 -15.17 -14.80 4.85
CA SER A 368 -15.63 -15.58 3.70
C SER A 368 -14.47 -15.88 2.75
N GLY A 369 -14.39 -17.12 2.27
CA GLY A 369 -13.29 -17.59 1.42
C GLY A 369 -11.99 -17.74 2.21
N THR A 370 -11.12 -16.72 2.21
CA THR A 370 -9.96 -16.70 3.11
C THR A 370 -10.39 -16.14 4.46
N ILE A 371 -10.46 -16.98 5.48
CA ILE A 371 -10.95 -16.60 6.82
C ILE A 371 -9.79 -16.20 7.73
N GLY A 372 -10.06 -15.28 8.66
CA GLY A 372 -9.19 -14.99 9.81
C GLY A 372 -8.06 -14.00 9.54
N ARG A 373 -7.98 -13.38 8.35
CA ARG A 373 -7.02 -12.29 8.14
C ARG A 373 -7.52 -11.03 8.83
N VAL A 374 -6.66 -10.39 9.59
CA VAL A 374 -7.01 -9.26 10.46
C VAL A 374 -6.31 -7.98 10.00
N GLN A 375 -7.07 -6.90 9.82
CA GLN A 375 -6.57 -5.57 9.48
C GLN A 375 -7.12 -4.54 10.46
N ILE A 376 -6.25 -3.75 11.08
CA ILE A 376 -6.66 -2.52 11.78
C ILE A 376 -6.77 -1.39 10.74
N ILE A 377 -7.88 -0.66 10.74
CA ILE A 377 -8.17 0.34 9.72
C ILE A 377 -7.39 1.64 10.04
N PRO A 378 -6.50 2.12 9.15
CA PRO A 378 -5.80 3.39 9.30
C PRO A 378 -6.71 4.57 8.99
N ALA A 379 -6.32 5.78 9.43
CA ALA A 379 -7.15 6.98 9.33
C ALA A 379 -7.55 7.32 7.88
N TYR A 380 -6.66 7.17 6.89
CA TYR A 380 -6.97 7.43 5.48
C TYR A 380 -8.09 6.53 4.92
N MET A 381 -8.30 5.34 5.48
CA MET A 381 -9.38 4.44 5.07
C MET A 381 -10.71 4.71 5.80
N ALA A 382 -10.74 5.57 6.82
CA ALA A 382 -11.91 5.77 7.70
C ALA A 382 -13.17 6.32 7.00
N LYS A 383 -13.07 6.78 5.75
CA LYS A 383 -14.23 7.25 4.97
C LYS A 383 -14.55 6.33 3.79
N TRP A 384 -13.76 5.28 3.60
CA TRP A 384 -14.01 4.25 2.61
C TRP A 384 -15.00 3.22 3.15
N THR A 385 -15.44 2.35 2.27
CA THR A 385 -16.32 1.22 2.61
C THR A 385 -15.60 -0.06 2.25
N ALA A 386 -16.03 -1.18 2.83
CA ALA A 386 -15.59 -2.48 2.35
C ALA A 386 -16.77 -3.45 2.27
N ASN A 387 -16.63 -4.50 1.48
CA ASN A 387 -17.72 -5.43 1.22
C ASN A 387 -18.00 -6.38 2.41
N GLN A 388 -18.98 -7.26 2.24
CA GLN A 388 -19.50 -8.16 3.27
C GLN A 388 -18.56 -9.32 3.66
N HIS A 389 -17.45 -9.53 2.94
CA HIS A 389 -16.52 -10.64 3.20
C HIS A 389 -15.49 -10.33 4.30
N ALA A 390 -15.73 -9.27 5.08
CA ALA A 390 -15.03 -8.97 6.31
C ALA A 390 -16.05 -8.62 7.41
N THR A 391 -15.82 -9.00 8.65
CA THR A 391 -16.62 -8.56 9.79
C THR A 391 -15.87 -7.46 10.53
N ARG A 392 -16.58 -6.43 11.00
CA ARG A 392 -15.97 -5.25 11.65
C ARG A 392 -16.12 -5.36 13.16
N PHE A 393 -15.06 -5.08 13.87
CA PHE A 393 -15.01 -5.08 15.32
C PHE A 393 -14.68 -3.67 15.79
N LEU A 394 -15.49 -3.16 16.71
CA LEU A 394 -15.22 -1.95 17.45
C LEU A 394 -14.89 -2.34 18.88
N ALA A 395 -13.71 -1.94 19.33
CA ALA A 395 -13.30 -2.13 20.72
C ALA A 395 -14.29 -1.45 21.68
N ALA A 396 -14.49 -2.07 22.85
CA ALA A 396 -15.25 -1.48 23.94
C ALA A 396 -14.58 -0.22 24.48
N GLU A 397 -15.33 0.59 25.22
CA GLU A 397 -14.75 1.72 25.95
C GLU A 397 -13.74 1.20 26.99
N GLY A 398 -12.53 1.76 26.99
CA GLY A 398 -11.42 1.29 27.83
C GLY A 398 -10.70 0.04 27.34
N MET A 399 -11.12 -0.57 26.22
CA MET A 399 -10.36 -1.62 25.53
C MET A 399 -9.43 -0.99 24.48
N ASN A 400 -8.14 -1.29 24.57
CA ASN A 400 -7.18 -0.86 23.55
C ASN A 400 -7.45 -1.60 22.23
N ALA A 401 -7.86 -0.86 21.19
CA ALA A 401 -8.15 -1.44 19.88
C ALA A 401 -6.93 -2.13 19.25
N GLY A 402 -5.72 -1.65 19.55
CA GLY A 402 -4.48 -2.28 19.13
C GLY A 402 -4.26 -3.64 19.80
N TYR A 403 -4.62 -3.79 21.08
CA TYR A 403 -4.56 -5.09 21.76
C TYR A 403 -5.55 -6.09 21.18
N LEU A 404 -6.79 -5.64 20.91
CA LEU A 404 -7.80 -6.47 20.24
C LEU A 404 -7.30 -6.93 18.86
N TYR A 405 -6.68 -6.04 18.08
CA TYR A 405 -6.01 -6.41 16.83
C TYR A 405 -4.89 -7.43 17.06
N ALA A 406 -3.97 -7.18 18.00
CA ALA A 406 -2.82 -8.05 18.25
C ALA A 406 -3.26 -9.46 18.62
N TRP A 407 -4.26 -9.59 19.49
CA TRP A 407 -4.84 -10.89 19.84
C TRP A 407 -5.45 -11.60 18.64
N LEU A 408 -6.37 -10.94 17.92
CA LEU A 408 -7.05 -11.56 16.78
C LEU A 408 -6.07 -11.95 15.65
N ALA A 409 -4.98 -11.20 15.49
CA ALA A 409 -3.95 -11.43 14.47
C ALA A 409 -2.86 -12.44 14.89
N SER A 410 -2.78 -12.79 16.18
CA SER A 410 -1.83 -13.79 16.70
C SER A 410 -2.13 -15.19 16.16
N ASP A 411 -1.20 -16.14 16.30
CA ASP A 411 -1.43 -17.54 15.93
C ASP A 411 -2.57 -18.18 16.75
N TYR A 412 -2.73 -17.81 18.03
CA TYR A 412 -3.87 -18.15 18.89
C TYR A 412 -5.19 -17.62 18.35
N GLY A 413 -5.28 -16.30 18.11
CA GLY A 413 -6.50 -15.68 17.59
C GLY A 413 -6.88 -16.27 16.23
N TYR A 414 -5.90 -16.41 15.34
CA TYR A 414 -6.09 -16.97 14.01
C TYR A 414 -6.66 -18.39 14.06
N CYS A 415 -6.05 -19.32 14.80
CA CYS A 415 -6.51 -20.72 14.81
C CYS A 415 -7.90 -20.86 15.48
N LEU A 416 -8.18 -20.06 16.52
CA LEU A 416 -9.46 -20.06 17.22
C LEU A 416 -10.59 -19.42 16.38
N ILE A 417 -10.27 -18.49 15.49
CA ILE A 417 -11.22 -18.00 14.48
C ILE A 417 -11.45 -19.07 13.42
N THR A 418 -10.38 -19.61 12.81
CA THR A 418 -10.51 -20.49 11.64
C THR A 418 -11.13 -21.84 11.97
N ARG A 419 -10.94 -22.37 13.17
CA ARG A 419 -11.59 -23.62 13.61
C ARG A 419 -13.12 -23.52 13.55
N ASN A 420 -13.67 -22.33 13.76
CA ASN A 420 -15.12 -22.11 13.76
C ASN A 420 -15.72 -22.10 12.35
N SER A 421 -14.90 -22.09 11.30
CA SER A 421 -15.37 -22.05 9.92
C SER A 421 -16.37 -23.17 9.60
N TYR A 422 -17.32 -22.85 8.73
CA TYR A 422 -18.31 -23.77 8.20
C TYR A 422 -18.50 -23.55 6.70
N GLY A 423 -19.17 -24.49 6.03
CA GLY A 423 -19.34 -24.47 4.58
C GLY A 423 -18.51 -25.55 3.89
N SER A 424 -18.73 -25.72 2.59
CA SER A 424 -18.08 -26.76 1.79
C SER A 424 -17.11 -26.14 0.79
N VAL A 425 -17.62 -25.42 -0.21
CA VAL A 425 -16.80 -24.77 -1.25
C VAL A 425 -16.31 -23.40 -0.79
N ILE A 426 -17.21 -22.60 -0.21
CA ILE A 426 -16.89 -21.29 0.36
C ILE A 426 -17.05 -21.44 1.87
N LEU A 427 -15.93 -21.30 2.57
CA LEU A 427 -15.94 -21.28 4.02
C LEU A 427 -16.42 -19.91 4.51
N GLU A 428 -17.20 -19.92 5.58
CA GLU A 428 -17.74 -18.74 6.26
C GLU A 428 -17.49 -18.81 7.78
N VAL A 429 -17.50 -17.66 8.44
CA VAL A 429 -17.57 -17.51 9.91
C VAL A 429 -18.59 -16.41 10.21
N ASP A 430 -19.57 -16.71 11.07
CA ASP A 430 -20.61 -15.75 11.43
C ASP A 430 -20.25 -14.93 12.68
N LYS A 431 -21.12 -13.97 13.01
CA LYS A 431 -20.94 -13.07 14.16
C LYS A 431 -20.84 -13.82 15.49
N GLU A 432 -21.61 -14.89 15.67
CA GLU A 432 -21.70 -15.53 16.98
C GLU A 432 -20.51 -16.47 17.20
N MET A 433 -20.02 -17.06 16.12
CA MET A 433 -18.72 -17.73 16.07
C MET A 433 -17.56 -16.77 16.36
N PHE A 434 -17.56 -15.56 15.81
CA PHE A 434 -16.57 -14.55 16.18
C PHE A 434 -16.69 -14.13 17.65
N SER A 435 -17.93 -13.98 18.13
CA SER A 435 -18.22 -13.57 19.51
C SER A 435 -17.76 -14.60 20.54
N SER A 436 -17.67 -15.89 20.16
CA SER A 436 -17.24 -16.98 21.05
C SER A 436 -15.73 -17.16 21.12
N VAL A 437 -14.96 -16.51 20.25
CA VAL A 437 -13.49 -16.61 20.25
C VAL A 437 -12.94 -16.17 21.60
N PRO A 438 -12.16 -17.01 22.31
CA PRO A 438 -11.56 -16.66 23.58
C PRO A 438 -10.56 -15.50 23.45
N ILE A 439 -10.47 -14.66 24.47
CA ILE A 439 -9.47 -13.59 24.58
C ILE A 439 -9.04 -13.38 26.05
N PRO A 440 -7.72 -13.39 26.33
CA PRO A 440 -7.19 -13.02 27.64
C PRO A 440 -7.41 -11.53 27.95
N LEU A 441 -7.77 -11.25 29.20
CA LEU A 441 -7.92 -9.90 29.77
C LEU A 441 -6.87 -9.67 30.87
N PRO A 442 -5.58 -9.50 30.52
CA PRO A 442 -4.58 -9.04 31.47
C PRO A 442 -4.89 -7.60 31.91
N GLU A 443 -4.16 -7.08 32.90
CA GLU A 443 -4.34 -5.70 33.38
C GLU A 443 -4.25 -4.66 32.24
N PRO A 444 -4.95 -3.49 32.35
CA PRO A 444 -4.94 -2.46 31.31
C PRO A 444 -3.54 -2.05 30.84
N LYS A 445 -2.58 -1.96 31.77
CA LYS A 445 -1.19 -1.61 31.46
C LYS A 445 -0.55 -2.54 30.42
N ILE A 446 -0.75 -3.85 30.55
CA ILE A 446 -0.23 -4.84 29.58
C ILE A 446 -0.95 -4.70 28.24
N ARG A 447 -2.27 -4.50 28.26
CA ARG A 447 -3.05 -4.31 27.02
C ARG A 447 -2.60 -3.05 26.28
N ASP A 448 -2.36 -1.97 27.00
CA ASP A 448 -1.92 -0.70 26.42
C ASP A 448 -0.49 -0.76 25.92
N GLU A 449 0.40 -1.44 26.62
CA GLU A 449 1.78 -1.65 26.17
C GLU A 449 1.84 -2.36 24.80
N ILE A 450 1.11 -3.46 24.65
CA ILE A 450 1.02 -4.20 23.38
C ILE A 450 0.26 -3.37 22.34
N GLY A 451 -0.90 -2.83 22.73
CA GLY A 451 -1.83 -2.19 21.82
C GLY A 451 -1.31 -0.87 21.26
N ASN A 452 -0.55 -0.09 22.04
CA ASN A 452 -0.02 1.18 21.59
C ASN A 452 1.04 1.03 20.49
N LEU A 453 1.78 -0.08 20.46
CA LEU A 453 2.67 -0.41 19.32
C LEU A 453 1.86 -0.59 18.04
N VAL A 454 0.72 -1.30 18.11
CA VAL A 454 -0.17 -1.49 16.97
C VAL A 454 -0.81 -0.17 16.53
N LEU A 455 -1.27 0.66 17.47
CA LEU A 455 -1.85 1.97 17.15
C LEU A 455 -0.79 2.88 16.52
N LYS A 456 0.46 2.85 17.00
CA LYS A 456 1.56 3.59 16.37
C LYS A 456 1.86 3.07 14.97
N ALA A 457 1.90 1.75 14.76
CA ALA A 457 2.02 1.17 13.43
C ALA A 457 0.89 1.61 12.49
N ASN A 458 -0.34 1.74 13.00
CA ASN A 458 -1.49 2.22 12.25
C ASN A 458 -1.35 3.69 11.82
N GLN A 459 -0.79 4.53 12.71
CA GLN A 459 -0.46 5.93 12.39
C GLN A 459 0.64 6.03 11.34
N LEU A 460 1.72 5.26 11.45
CA LEU A 460 2.81 5.25 10.46
C LEU A 460 2.31 4.82 9.07
N ARG A 461 1.32 3.91 9.00
CA ARG A 461 0.66 3.55 7.74
C ARG A 461 -0.14 4.71 7.15
N ASP A 462 -0.76 5.54 7.99
CA ASP A 462 -1.44 6.75 7.53
C ASP A 462 -0.45 7.79 7.00
N GLU A 463 0.62 8.05 7.74
CA GLU A 463 1.71 8.95 7.33
C GLU A 463 2.34 8.49 6.01
N ALA A 464 2.59 7.18 5.87
CA ALA A 464 3.12 6.59 4.63
C ALA A 464 2.17 6.82 3.44
N TRP A 465 0.86 6.59 3.63
CA TRP A 465 -0.13 6.85 2.59
C TRP A 465 -0.14 8.33 2.19
N ARG A 466 -0.12 9.25 3.15
CA ARG A 466 -0.09 10.70 2.86
C ARG A 466 1.14 11.10 2.05
N ASN A 467 2.31 10.57 2.38
CA ASN A 467 3.54 10.84 1.62
C ASN A 467 3.43 10.36 0.16
N GLU A 468 2.85 9.19 -0.07
CA GLU A 468 2.63 8.70 -1.44
C GLU A 468 1.63 9.56 -2.20
N GLN A 469 0.53 9.94 -1.55
CA GLN A 469 -0.47 10.80 -2.19
C GLN A 469 0.05 12.21 -2.46
N ASP A 470 0.89 12.76 -1.59
CA ASP A 470 1.56 14.04 -1.83
C ASP A 470 2.52 13.93 -3.02
N ALA A 471 3.35 12.87 -3.07
CA ALA A 471 4.23 12.60 -4.19
C ALA A 471 3.49 12.51 -5.54
N ILE A 472 2.39 11.73 -5.58
CA ILE A 472 1.55 11.58 -6.79
C ILE A 472 0.86 12.90 -7.13
N THR A 473 0.28 13.61 -6.16
CA THR A 473 -0.47 14.85 -6.40
C THR A 473 0.44 15.98 -6.90
N ARG A 474 1.65 16.11 -6.34
CA ARG A 474 2.66 17.07 -6.82
C ARG A 474 3.07 16.79 -8.26
N LEU A 475 3.34 15.52 -8.57
CA LEU A 475 3.64 15.08 -9.92
C LEU A 475 2.52 15.41 -10.90
N GLU A 476 1.29 15.02 -10.58
CA GLU A 476 0.14 15.25 -11.45
C GLU A 476 -0.15 16.74 -11.64
N SER A 477 0.07 17.55 -10.60
CA SER A 477 -0.09 19.00 -10.67
C SER A 477 0.99 19.66 -11.54
N TRP A 478 2.24 19.19 -11.53
CA TRP A 478 3.28 19.68 -12.43
C TRP A 478 3.07 19.27 -13.88
N ILE A 479 2.43 18.14 -14.14
CA ILE A 479 2.03 17.73 -15.48
C ILE A 479 0.82 18.54 -15.97
N ALA A 480 -0.16 18.78 -15.10
CA ALA A 480 -1.39 19.51 -15.45
C ALA A 480 -1.18 21.02 -15.61
N ASN A 481 -0.30 21.60 -14.79
CA ASN A 481 0.06 23.01 -14.91
C ASN A 481 1.05 23.15 -16.06
N LYS A 482 0.57 23.64 -17.22
CA LYS A 482 1.46 24.13 -18.27
C LYS A 482 2.50 25.03 -17.62
N PRO A 483 3.80 24.95 -17.97
CA PRO A 483 4.66 26.09 -17.78
C PRO A 483 3.96 27.20 -18.56
N THR A 484 3.34 28.13 -17.85
CA THR A 484 3.13 29.46 -18.41
C THR A 484 4.53 29.83 -18.84
N THR A 485 4.78 29.90 -20.15
CA THR A 485 5.88 30.71 -20.64
C THR A 485 5.76 31.97 -19.80
N PRO A 486 6.78 32.35 -19.00
CA PRO A 486 6.81 33.73 -18.54
C PRO A 486 6.57 34.48 -19.83
N ALA A 487 5.44 35.18 -19.95
CA ALA A 487 5.32 36.12 -21.05
C ALA A 487 6.63 36.87 -20.97
N LEU A 488 7.45 36.75 -22.02
CA LEU A 488 8.62 37.57 -22.13
C LEU A 488 8.01 38.96 -22.16
N ASP A 489 7.90 39.56 -20.99
CA ASP A 489 7.55 40.94 -20.88
C ASP A 489 8.79 41.64 -21.41
N GLU A 490 8.80 41.81 -22.74
CA GLU A 490 9.82 42.57 -23.46
C GLU A 490 9.83 44.03 -22.98
N SER A 491 8.89 44.44 -22.11
CA SER A 491 8.81 45.77 -21.52
C SER A 491 9.36 45.91 -20.09
N SER A 492 9.96 44.85 -19.51
CA SER A 492 10.56 44.98 -18.18
C SER A 492 11.85 45.85 -18.23
N PRO A 493 11.90 47.01 -17.56
CA PRO A 493 12.96 48.03 -17.75
C PRO A 493 14.35 47.64 -17.21
N ASN A 494 14.51 46.44 -16.63
CA ASN A 494 15.74 45.98 -15.98
C ASN A 494 16.37 44.73 -16.63
N LYS A 495 16.15 44.49 -17.93
CA LYS A 495 16.77 43.36 -18.63
C LYS A 495 18.15 43.77 -19.17
N ILE A 496 19.22 43.29 -18.52
CA ILE A 496 20.59 43.34 -19.08
C ILE A 496 20.72 42.18 -20.07
N SER A 497 21.11 42.46 -21.31
CA SER A 497 21.37 41.45 -22.33
C SER A 497 22.58 40.61 -21.93
N LEU A 498 22.45 39.28 -21.95
CA LEU A 498 23.56 38.35 -21.66
C LEU A 498 24.74 38.49 -22.63
N LYS A 499 24.54 39.13 -23.79
CA LYS A 499 25.61 39.47 -24.74
C LYS A 499 26.43 40.69 -24.32
N ASP A 500 25.91 41.47 -23.37
CA ASP A 500 26.50 42.72 -22.88
C ASP A 500 27.15 42.55 -21.49
N ILE A 501 27.20 41.31 -20.98
CA ILE A 501 27.89 40.98 -19.73
C ILE A 501 29.33 40.57 -20.06
N GLU A 502 30.29 41.43 -19.77
CA GLU A 502 31.71 41.07 -19.82
C GLU A 502 32.07 40.12 -18.67
N TYR A 503 32.81 39.06 -18.99
CA TYR A 503 33.32 38.12 -17.99
C TYR A 503 34.36 38.81 -17.11
N ASP A 504 34.06 38.95 -15.82
CA ASP A 504 35.00 39.45 -14.81
C ASP A 504 35.78 38.27 -14.19
N PRO A 505 37.08 38.09 -14.52
CA PRO A 505 37.91 37.01 -13.98
C PRO A 505 38.20 37.17 -12.48
N ASN A 506 37.88 38.32 -11.87
CA ASN A 506 38.05 38.57 -10.44
C ASN A 506 36.74 38.42 -9.65
N ALA A 507 35.63 38.08 -10.32
CA ALA A 507 34.36 37.87 -9.65
C ALA A 507 34.43 36.66 -8.70
N ILE A 508 34.01 36.86 -7.45
CA ILE A 508 34.03 35.83 -6.41
C ILE A 508 33.06 34.72 -6.80
N PRO A 509 33.50 33.43 -6.83
CA PRO A 509 32.60 32.34 -7.16
C PRO A 509 31.43 32.24 -6.18
N ILE A 510 30.26 31.89 -6.68
CA ILE A 510 29.01 31.96 -5.91
C ILE A 510 28.99 31.03 -4.68
N TRP A 511 29.75 29.94 -4.69
CA TRP A 511 29.92 29.06 -3.53
C TRP A 511 30.75 29.68 -2.41
N ASP A 512 31.73 30.53 -2.74
CA ASP A 512 32.52 31.27 -1.77
C ASP A 512 31.70 32.42 -1.16
N LEU A 513 30.79 33.01 -1.95
CA LEU A 513 29.81 33.97 -1.45
C LEU A 513 28.84 33.31 -0.46
N ALA A 514 28.30 32.14 -0.82
CA ALA A 514 27.39 31.37 0.04
C ALA A 514 28.06 30.92 1.35
N ALA A 515 29.32 30.48 1.30
CA ALA A 515 30.09 30.11 2.49
C ALA A 515 30.37 31.33 3.40
N ARG A 516 30.65 32.51 2.83
CA ARG A 516 30.86 33.75 3.59
C ARG A 516 29.60 34.29 4.24
N ILE A 517 28.44 34.09 3.63
CA ILE A 517 27.14 34.50 4.18
C ILE A 517 26.79 33.62 5.39
N SER A 518 26.93 32.30 5.26
CA SER A 518 26.64 31.36 6.35
C SER A 518 27.59 31.49 7.55
N ALA A 519 28.84 31.92 7.34
CA ALA A 519 29.83 32.08 8.40
C ALA A 519 29.74 33.41 9.19
N LYS A 520 28.88 34.35 8.78
CA LYS A 520 28.82 35.71 9.35
C LYS A 520 27.52 36.06 10.08
N VAL A 521 26.56 35.15 10.16
CA VAL A 521 25.28 35.41 10.83
C VAL A 521 25.23 34.62 12.14
N PRO A 522 25.28 35.29 13.32
CA PRO A 522 25.14 34.64 14.61
C PRO A 522 23.80 33.91 14.75
N ASP A 523 23.74 32.82 15.51
CA ASP A 523 22.51 32.03 15.72
C ASP A 523 21.34 32.87 16.29
N GLU A 524 21.65 33.95 17.01
CA GLU A 524 20.66 34.91 17.53
C GLU A 524 19.97 35.75 16.43
N GLU A 525 20.61 35.97 15.28
CA GLU A 525 19.99 36.62 14.12
C GLU A 525 19.16 35.61 13.30
N TRP A 526 19.59 34.34 13.26
CA TRP A 526 18.75 33.26 12.70
C TRP A 526 17.43 33.09 13.45
N ALA A 527 17.43 33.30 14.77
CA ALA A 527 16.23 33.26 15.60
C ALA A 527 15.25 34.41 15.32
N LYS A 528 15.68 35.49 14.64
CA LYS A 528 14.82 36.63 14.24
C LYS A 528 14.19 36.44 12.86
N VAL A 529 14.63 35.44 12.09
CA VAL A 529 14.03 35.10 10.80
C VAL A 529 12.62 34.53 11.05
N PRO A 530 11.57 35.04 10.40
CA PRO A 530 10.21 34.56 10.62
C PRO A 530 10.11 33.05 10.41
N SER A 531 9.49 32.34 11.35
CA SER A 531 9.35 30.88 11.27
C SER A 531 8.49 30.42 10.07
N ASP A 532 7.75 31.35 9.46
CA ASP A 532 6.93 31.14 8.27
C ASP A 532 7.62 31.55 6.96
N LEU A 533 8.91 31.92 6.99
CA LEU A 533 9.64 32.43 5.82
C LEU A 533 9.56 31.49 4.62
N SER A 534 9.64 30.16 4.81
CA SER A 534 9.53 29.19 3.72
C SER A 534 8.12 29.07 3.13
N GLN A 535 7.09 29.52 3.85
CA GLN A 535 5.69 29.50 3.40
C GLN A 535 5.21 30.86 2.89
N ARG A 536 5.87 31.95 3.29
CA ARG A 536 5.50 33.34 2.95
C ARG A 536 6.65 34.12 2.34
N PHE A 537 7.56 33.42 1.67
CA PHE A 537 8.76 34.00 1.07
C PHE A 537 8.44 35.19 0.16
N ASP A 538 7.39 35.07 -0.66
CA ASP A 538 6.96 36.11 -1.60
C ASP A 538 6.44 37.39 -0.89
N TYR A 539 5.85 37.28 0.30
CA TYR A 539 5.41 38.43 1.11
C TYR A 539 6.61 39.25 1.60
N TYR A 540 7.63 38.58 2.14
CA TYR A 540 8.82 39.24 2.65
C TYR A 540 9.76 39.77 1.55
N GLN A 541 9.56 39.37 0.29
CA GLN A 541 10.20 39.99 -0.87
C GLN A 541 9.40 41.17 -1.46
N GLY A 542 8.26 41.53 -0.87
CA GLY A 542 7.41 42.63 -1.35
C GLY A 542 6.62 42.30 -2.63
N LEU A 543 6.40 41.03 -2.94
CA LEU A 543 5.69 40.56 -4.15
C LEU A 543 4.19 40.30 -3.91
N ARG A 544 3.68 40.66 -2.72
CA ARG A 544 2.25 40.82 -2.45
C ARG A 544 2.05 42.12 -1.67
N ASP A 545 1.25 43.02 -2.23
CA ASP A 545 0.63 44.09 -1.45
C ASP A 545 -0.63 43.55 -0.78
N ASP A 546 -0.75 43.83 0.52
CA ASP A 546 -2.00 43.66 1.26
C ASP A 546 -2.97 44.77 0.83
N SER A 547 -4.05 44.36 0.15
CA SER A 547 -5.34 45.05 0.17
C SER A 547 -6.47 44.07 -0.08
#